data_AF-A0A327WMJ2-F1
#
_entry.id   AF-A0A327WMJ2-F1
#
_cell.length_a   1.000
_cell.length_b   1.000
_cell.length_c   1.000
_cell.angle_alpha   90.00
_cell.angle_beta   90.00
_cell.angle_gamma   90.00
#
_symmetry.space_group_name_H-M   'P 1'
#
loop_
_entity.id
_entity.type
_entity.pdbx_description
1 polymer ?
#
loop_
_entity_poly.entity_id
_entity_poly.type
_entity_poly.pdbx_seq_one_letter_code
_entity_poly.pdbx_strand_id
1 'polypeptide(L)'
;MMYKRQSPNPIAPFENLLPQWGEAADELYQNFHFLNFVLQESDRLLIPEETVQNVLSLKEVLINTVAELIQDLPSTIHRVSNQKSETVSRFNKHTDTLKTVNEQTNAYVEQLLHDYPSLKNWFES
;
A
#
# COMPACT_ATOMS: atom_id res chain seq x y z
N MET A 1 -24.03 -10.89 43.78
CA MET A 1 -22.91 -10.24 43.07
C MET A 1 -23.33 -10.04 41.62
N MET A 2 -23.50 -8.79 41.17
CA MET A 2 -23.77 -8.49 39.76
C MET A 2 -22.46 -8.53 38.99
N TYR A 3 -22.30 -9.51 38.10
CA TYR A 3 -21.24 -9.48 37.10
C TYR A 3 -21.52 -8.31 36.16
N LYS A 4 -20.76 -7.21 36.28
CA LYS A 4 -20.65 -6.21 35.22
C LYS A 4 -20.06 -6.93 34.01
N ARG A 5 -20.90 -7.33 33.05
CA ARG A 5 -20.43 -7.72 31.72
C ARG A 5 -19.72 -6.50 31.16
N GLN A 6 -18.39 -6.50 31.16
CA GLN A 6 -17.63 -5.55 30.36
C GLN A 6 -18.08 -5.76 28.92
N SER A 7 -18.73 -4.75 28.37
CA SER A 7 -19.04 -4.69 26.94
C SER A 7 -17.72 -4.85 26.17
N PRO A 8 -17.58 -5.81 25.25
CA PRO A 8 -16.33 -6.05 24.53
C PRO A 8 -15.91 -4.76 23.82
N ASN A 9 -14.62 -4.41 23.97
CA ASN A 9 -14.03 -3.22 23.37
C ASN A 9 -14.31 -3.22 21.85
N PRO A 10 -15.15 -2.30 21.34
CA PRO A 10 -15.58 -2.33 19.94
C PRO A 10 -14.46 -2.02 18.95
N ILE A 11 -13.34 -1.46 19.42
CA ILE A 11 -12.19 -1.06 18.59
C ILE A 11 -11.02 -2.03 18.68
N ALA A 12 -11.04 -3.00 19.60
CA ALA A 12 -9.94 -3.96 19.79
C ALA A 12 -9.48 -4.67 18.49
N PRO A 13 -10.39 -5.06 17.56
CA PRO A 13 -9.95 -5.65 16.30
C PRO A 13 -9.09 -4.73 15.44
N PHE A 14 -9.20 -3.41 15.58
CA PHE A 14 -8.45 -2.43 14.79
C PHE A 14 -7.08 -2.08 15.40
N GLU A 15 -6.81 -2.45 16.65
CA GLU A 15 -5.56 -2.12 17.36
C GLU A 15 -4.32 -2.65 16.61
N ASN A 16 -4.44 -3.82 15.98
CA ASN A 16 -3.38 -4.41 15.17
C ASN A 16 -3.53 -4.13 13.67
N LEU A 17 -4.76 -3.90 13.20
CA LEU A 17 -5.02 -3.72 11.77
C LEU A 17 -4.63 -2.32 11.31
N LEU A 18 -4.97 -1.29 12.08
CA LEU A 18 -4.70 0.09 11.70
C LEU A 18 -3.19 0.34 11.51
N PRO A 19 -2.29 -0.13 12.40
CA PRO A 19 -0.85 -0.03 12.15
C PRO A 19 -0.40 -0.75 10.87
N GLN A 20 -0.86 -1.98 10.65
CA GLN A 20 -0.46 -2.77 9.47
C GLN A 20 -0.95 -2.16 8.16
N TRP A 21 -2.16 -1.60 8.17
CA TRP A 21 -2.68 -0.87 7.01
C TRP A 21 -1.87 0.40 6.77
N GLY A 22 -1.54 1.15 7.83
CA GLY A 22 -0.71 2.34 7.74
C GLY A 22 0.67 2.04 7.15
N GLU A 23 1.33 1.00 7.65
CA GLU A 23 2.62 0.55 7.14
C GLU A 23 2.55 0.15 5.66
N ALA A 24 1.54 -0.63 5.26
CA ALA A 24 1.36 -1.04 3.87
C ALA A 24 1.03 0.15 2.95
N ALA A 25 0.28 1.14 3.44
CA ALA A 25 -0.02 2.36 2.70
C ALA A 25 1.22 3.26 2.54
N ASP A 26 2.02 3.41 3.60
CA ASP A 26 3.29 4.16 3.58
C ASP A 26 4.28 3.52 2.59
N GLU A 27 4.39 2.19 2.60
CA GLU A 27 5.23 1.45 1.66
C GLU A 27 4.76 1.61 0.22
N LEU A 28 3.45 1.56 -0.05
CA LEU A 28 2.92 1.82 -1.39
C LEU A 28 3.26 3.23 -1.86
N TYR A 29 3.17 4.22 -0.96
CA TYR A 29 3.56 5.59 -1.24
C TYR A 29 5.05 5.70 -1.58
N GLN A 30 5.94 5.07 -0.80
CA GLN A 30 7.37 5.04 -1.08
C GLN A 30 7.67 4.40 -2.44
N ASN A 31 7.04 3.27 -2.73
CA ASN A 31 7.14 2.58 -4.01
C ASN A 31 6.72 3.48 -5.17
N PHE A 32 5.58 4.15 -5.07
CA PHE A 32 5.13 5.10 -6.09
C PHE A 32 6.15 6.23 -6.34
N HIS A 33 6.74 6.78 -5.27
CA HIS A 33 7.73 7.85 -5.38
C HIS A 33 9.07 7.36 -5.94
N PHE A 34 9.52 6.18 -5.54
CA PHE A 34 10.71 5.57 -6.13
C PHE A 34 10.51 5.34 -7.63
N LEU A 35 9.38 4.79 -8.06
CA LEU A 35 9.11 4.58 -9.49
C LEU A 35 9.03 5.91 -10.26
N ASN A 36 8.53 7.00 -9.66
CA ASN A 36 8.63 8.34 -10.26
C ASN A 36 10.08 8.78 -10.45
N PHE A 37 10.91 8.58 -9.44
CA PHE A 37 12.34 8.91 -9.51
C PHE A 37 13.04 8.12 -10.61
N VAL A 38 12.78 6.81 -10.74
CA VAL A 38 13.33 5.97 -11.82
C VAL A 38 12.99 6.55 -13.20
N LEU A 39 11.74 6.99 -13.41
CA LEU A 39 11.34 7.61 -14.66
C LEU A 39 12.06 8.93 -14.93
N GLN A 40 12.30 9.75 -13.89
CA GLN A 40 13.05 11.00 -14.03
C GLN A 40 14.52 10.77 -14.40
N GLU A 41 15.13 9.70 -13.88
CA GLU A 41 16.52 9.34 -14.16
C GLU A 41 16.68 8.46 -15.42
N SER A 42 15.57 8.04 -16.04
CA SER A 42 15.58 7.05 -17.12
C SER A 42 16.47 7.44 -18.31
N ASP A 43 16.38 8.68 -18.78
CA ASP A 43 17.22 9.22 -19.85
C ASP A 43 18.70 9.27 -19.46
N ARG A 44 18.98 9.69 -18.22
CA ARG A 44 20.36 9.84 -17.72
C ARG A 44 21.04 8.48 -17.54
N LEU A 45 20.30 7.50 -17.05
CA LEU A 45 20.79 6.14 -16.78
C LEU A 45 20.68 5.22 -18.00
N LEU A 46 20.18 5.74 -19.13
CA LEU A 46 19.97 4.98 -20.37
C LEU A 46 19.14 3.72 -20.11
N ILE A 47 18.08 3.84 -19.30
CA ILE A 47 17.16 2.74 -19.01
C ILE A 47 16.42 2.38 -20.31
N PRO A 48 16.41 1.11 -20.73
CA PRO A 48 15.70 0.68 -21.93
C PRO A 48 14.22 1.04 -21.91
N GLU A 49 13.67 1.36 -23.07
CA GLU A 49 12.26 1.73 -23.22
C GLU A 49 11.31 0.66 -22.66
N GLU A 50 11.64 -0.63 -22.85
CA GLU A 50 10.86 -1.74 -22.27
C GLU A 50 10.80 -1.66 -20.74
N THR A 51 11.91 -1.38 -20.08
CA THR A 51 11.97 -1.19 -18.63
C THR A 51 11.18 0.04 -18.20
N VAL A 52 11.26 1.15 -18.95
CA VAL A 52 10.46 2.36 -18.70
C VAL A 52 8.96 2.06 -18.79
N GLN A 53 8.51 1.30 -19.79
CA GLN A 53 7.11 0.91 -19.94
C GLN A 53 6.64 0.00 -18.80
N ASN A 54 7.50 -0.91 -18.33
CA ASN A 54 7.22 -1.75 -17.17
C ASN A 54 7.07 -0.91 -15.89
N VAL A 55 7.95 0.08 -15.67
CA VAL A 55 7.83 1.04 -14.55
C VAL A 55 6.52 1.84 -14.62
N LEU A 56 6.13 2.32 -15.80
CA LEU A 56 4.87 3.03 -16.00
C LEU A 56 3.67 2.15 -15.68
N SER A 57 3.67 0.92 -16.21
CA SER A 57 2.61 -0.07 -15.97
C SER A 57 2.45 -0.37 -14.48
N LEU A 58 3.57 -0.51 -13.76
CA LEU A 58 3.55 -0.76 -12.33
C LEU A 58 2.96 0.43 -11.55
N LYS A 59 3.30 1.67 -11.92
CA LYS A 59 2.69 2.87 -11.32
C LYS A 59 1.18 2.94 -11.57
N GLU A 60 0.72 2.57 -12.75
CA GLU A 60 -0.72 2.50 -13.05
C GLU A 60 -1.42 1.49 -12.15
N VAL A 61 -0.82 0.32 -11.92
CA VAL A 61 -1.32 -0.68 -10.97
C VAL A 61 -1.41 -0.10 -9.56
N LEU A 62 -0.39 0.62 -9.08
CA LEU A 62 -0.42 1.28 -7.77
C LEU A 62 -1.57 2.29 -7.67
N ILE A 63 -1.72 3.16 -8.67
CA ILE A 63 -2.78 4.19 -8.70
C ILE A 63 -4.17 3.53 -8.72
N ASN A 64 -4.38 2.54 -9.58
CA ASN A 64 -5.66 1.85 -9.71
C ASN A 64 -6.02 1.11 -8.42
N THR A 65 -5.04 0.46 -7.77
CA THR A 65 -5.23 -0.17 -6.47
C THR A 65 -5.71 0.84 -5.43
N VAL A 66 -5.05 2.00 -5.32
CA VAL A 66 -5.47 3.05 -4.38
C VAL A 66 -6.87 3.57 -4.72
N ALA A 67 -7.18 3.77 -6.01
CA ALA A 67 -8.49 4.23 -6.44
C ALA A 67 -9.60 3.25 -6.07
N GLU A 68 -9.38 1.95 -6.28
CA GLU A 68 -10.33 0.89 -5.90
C GLU A 68 -10.54 0.83 -4.39
N LEU A 69 -9.46 0.94 -3.60
CA LEU A 69 -9.55 0.93 -2.14
C LEU A 69 -10.35 2.14 -1.62
N ILE A 70 -10.13 3.33 -2.18
CA ILE A 70 -10.88 4.54 -1.84
C ILE A 70 -12.37 4.38 -2.19
N GLN A 71 -12.69 3.81 -3.36
CA GLN A 71 -14.07 3.57 -3.78
C GLN A 71 -14.80 2.54 -2.90
N ASP A 72 -14.09 1.57 -2.36
CA ASP A 72 -14.64 0.54 -1.46
C ASP A 72 -14.81 1.05 -0.01
N LEU A 73 -14.33 2.26 0.32
CA LEU A 73 -14.57 2.85 1.64
C LEU A 73 -16.07 3.16 1.83
N PRO A 74 -16.66 2.74 2.97
CA PRO A 74 -18.04 3.08 3.26
C PRO A 74 -18.18 4.60 3.41
N SER A 75 -19.31 5.15 2.94
CA SER A 75 -19.63 6.55 3.19
C SER A 75 -19.54 6.85 4.69
N THR A 76 -18.96 8.00 5.04
CA THR A 76 -18.68 8.46 6.43
C THR A 76 -19.91 8.51 7.34
N ILE A 77 -21.11 8.27 6.80
CA ILE A 77 -22.41 8.28 7.48
C ILE A 77 -22.68 6.94 8.20
N HIS A 78 -22.05 5.84 7.77
CA HIS A 78 -22.25 4.53 8.41
C HIS A 78 -21.39 4.39 9.67
N ARG A 79 -22.02 4.65 10.83
CA ARG A 79 -21.46 4.35 12.16
C ARG A 79 -20.90 2.91 12.18
N VAL A 80 -19.60 2.80 12.46
CA VAL A 80 -18.84 1.54 12.67
C VAL A 80 -19.51 0.59 13.69
N SER A 81 -20.51 1.07 14.45
CA SER A 81 -21.23 0.29 15.46
C SER A 81 -22.11 -0.84 14.94
N ASN A 82 -22.58 -0.81 13.68
CA ASN A 82 -23.63 -1.73 13.21
C ASN A 82 -23.16 -2.87 12.28
N GLN A 83 -21.95 -2.79 11.69
CA GLN A 83 -21.42 -3.78 10.74
C GLN A 83 -19.96 -4.15 11.06
N LYS A 84 -19.66 -4.43 12.32
CA LYS A 84 -18.28 -4.62 12.81
C LYS A 84 -17.52 -5.73 12.06
N SER A 85 -18.15 -6.88 11.80
CA SER A 85 -17.51 -7.99 11.10
C SER A 85 -17.19 -7.66 9.64
N GLU A 86 -18.11 -6.98 8.95
CA GLU A 86 -17.93 -6.59 7.54
C GLU A 86 -16.89 -5.48 7.39
N THR A 87 -16.87 -4.49 8.30
CA THR A 87 -15.85 -3.44 8.30
C THR A 87 -14.46 -4.00 8.59
N VAL A 88 -14.33 -4.89 9.59
CA VAL A 88 -13.06 -5.56 9.88
C VAL A 88 -12.62 -6.43 8.70
N SER A 89 -13.53 -7.18 8.09
CA SER A 89 -13.23 -8.01 6.91
C SER A 89 -12.77 -7.18 5.70
N ARG A 90 -13.41 -6.02 5.44
CA ARG A 90 -12.97 -5.11 4.37
C ARG A 90 -11.59 -4.53 4.67
N PHE A 91 -11.37 -4.09 5.90
CA PHE A 91 -10.09 -3.52 6.31
C PHE A 91 -8.95 -4.53 6.17
N ASN A 92 -9.16 -5.78 6.59
CA ASN A 92 -8.22 -6.89 6.33
C ASN A 92 -7.94 -7.06 4.85
N LYS A 93 -8.99 -7.15 4.02
CA LYS A 93 -8.84 -7.31 2.57
C LYS A 93 -8.04 -6.16 1.95
N HIS A 94 -8.27 -4.93 2.40
CA HIS A 94 -7.52 -3.75 1.94
C HIS A 94 -6.05 -3.87 2.31
N THR A 95 -5.75 -4.20 3.56
CA THR A 95 -4.37 -4.42 4.03
C THR A 95 -3.67 -5.52 3.24
N ASP A 96 -4.33 -6.66 3.01
CA ASP A 96 -3.76 -7.77 2.25
C ASP A 96 -3.50 -7.38 0.79
N THR A 97 -4.42 -6.63 0.18
CA THR A 97 -4.26 -6.11 -1.19
C THR A 97 -3.04 -5.19 -1.28
N LEU A 98 -2.89 -4.26 -0.35
CA LEU A 98 -1.73 -3.35 -0.30
C LEU A 98 -0.42 -4.14 -0.16
N LYS A 99 -0.36 -5.10 0.78
CA LYS A 99 0.83 -5.94 0.99
C LYS A 99 1.20 -6.74 -0.26
N THR A 100 0.25 -7.40 -0.92
CA THR A 100 0.52 -8.15 -2.15
C THR A 100 1.07 -7.26 -3.26
N VAL A 101 0.51 -6.07 -3.44
CA VAL A 101 0.98 -5.11 -4.45
C VAL A 101 2.37 -4.59 -4.12
N ASN A 102 2.65 -4.32 -2.84
CA ASN A 102 3.99 -3.94 -2.38
C ASN A 102 5.01 -5.05 -2.60
N GLU A 103 4.70 -6.30 -2.26
CA GLU A 103 5.61 -7.45 -2.49
C GLU A 103 5.98 -7.58 -3.96
N GLN A 104 5.00 -7.47 -4.86
CA GLN A 104 5.23 -7.51 -6.30
C GLN A 104 6.08 -6.34 -6.79
N THR A 105 5.81 -5.14 -6.26
CA THR A 105 6.54 -3.93 -6.63
C THR A 105 7.97 -3.96 -6.10
N ASN A 106 8.18 -4.40 -4.85
CA ASN A 106 9.49 -4.52 -4.22
C ASN A 106 10.39 -5.50 -4.97
N ALA A 107 9.86 -6.64 -5.42
CA ALA A 107 10.63 -7.57 -6.25
C ALA A 107 11.14 -6.89 -7.53
N TYR A 108 10.32 -6.03 -8.14
CA TYR A 108 10.74 -5.25 -9.31
C TYR A 108 11.72 -4.13 -8.95
N VAL A 109 11.53 -3.44 -7.82
CA VAL A 109 12.46 -2.43 -7.30
C VAL A 109 13.84 -3.04 -7.01
N GLU A 110 13.89 -4.21 -6.39
CA GLU A 110 15.13 -4.95 -6.14
C GLU A 110 15.87 -5.27 -7.44
N GLN A 111 15.14 -5.70 -8.47
CA GLN A 111 15.71 -5.94 -9.80
C GLN A 111 16.25 -4.63 -10.42
N LEU A 112 15.50 -3.53 -10.36
CA LEU A 112 15.96 -2.22 -10.84
C LEU A 112 17.22 -1.75 -10.11
N LEU A 113 17.31 -1.95 -8.79
CA LEU A 113 18.48 -1.57 -8.00
C LEU A 113 19.69 -2.48 -8.27
N HIS A 114 19.45 -3.73 -8.71
CA HIS A 114 20.49 -4.62 -9.18
C HIS A 114 21.05 -4.15 -10.53
N ASP A 115 20.17 -3.86 -11.48
CA ASP A 115 20.52 -3.48 -12.84
C ASP A 115 21.07 -2.04 -12.92
N TYR A 116 20.58 -1.15 -12.06
CA TYR A 116 20.96 0.26 -11.98
C TYR A 116 21.32 0.66 -10.54
N PRO A 117 22.52 0.28 -10.04
CA PRO A 117 22.93 0.57 -8.66
C PRO A 117 22.92 2.05 -8.27
N SER A 118 23.06 2.96 -9.24
CA SER A 118 22.97 4.42 -9.03
C SER A 118 21.61 4.89 -8.52
N LEU A 119 20.55 4.08 -8.69
CA LEU A 119 19.24 4.38 -8.14
C LEU A 119 19.20 4.29 -6.60
N LYS A 120 20.17 3.62 -5.97
CA LYS A 120 20.26 3.51 -4.50
C LYS A 120 20.41 4.86 -3.79
N ASN A 121 20.93 5.87 -4.50
CA ASN A 121 21.06 7.23 -3.99
C ASN A 121 19.73 7.79 -3.45
N TRP A 122 18.58 7.33 -3.97
CA TRP A 122 17.25 7.68 -3.46
C TRP A 122 17.09 7.36 -1.96
N PHE A 123 17.62 6.22 -1.51
CA PHE A 123 17.51 5.77 -0.11
C PHE A 123 18.59 6.36 0.80
N GLU A 124 19.60 6.99 0.23
CA GLU A 124 20.71 7.62 0.97
C GLU A 124 20.49 9.14 1.18
N SER A 125 19.45 9.70 0.56
CA SER A 125 19.07 11.13 0.58
C SER A 125 18.09 11.45 1.70
#